data_AF-A0A9P7Y8L1-F1
#
_entry.id   AF-A0A9P7Y8L1-F1
#
_cell.length_a   1.000
_cell.length_b   1.000
_cell.length_c   1.000
_cell.angle_alpha   90.00
_cell.angle_beta   90.00
_cell.angle_gamma   90.00
#
_symmetry.space_group_name_H-M   'P 1'
#
loop_
_entity.id
_entity.type
_entity.pdbx_description
1 polymer ?
#
loop_
_entity_poly.entity_id
_entity_poly.type
_entity_poly.pdbx_seq_one_letter_code
_entity_poly.pdbx_strand_id
1 'polypeptide(L)'
;MSNPVYSTSAELPKGASPVLPEQLKPFLTLLDDPLGLPVCLLCQNAVLPKSLMDHFRKQHNIPTDIRPYFRSLVSTLPSLEPSDLPSKPHGSRSLRTLRVIKAFQCKECPFIRQDVTDVRKHINKEHNNSAAGNYDEIPAQTWLSGRRAVYWRVEVGTPDPEDPPCVWGFYGTGFGSKTPKTWSKEQVENSKV
;
A
#
# COMPACT_ATOMS: atom_id res chain seq x y z
N MET A 1 24.98 -18.89 -34.36
CA MET A 1 24.97 -17.42 -34.25
C MET A 1 24.35 -17.10 -32.90
N SER A 2 25.19 -16.88 -31.89
CA SER A 2 24.77 -16.70 -30.50
C SER A 2 25.00 -15.24 -30.13
N ASN A 3 23.91 -14.50 -29.88
CA ASN A 3 23.99 -13.15 -29.32
C ASN A 3 23.76 -13.25 -27.80
N PRO A 4 24.69 -12.76 -26.96
CA PRO A 4 24.36 -12.37 -25.61
C PRO A 4 24.14 -10.85 -25.60
N VAL A 5 22.97 -10.38 -25.15
CA VAL A 5 22.77 -8.95 -24.85
C VAL A 5 22.28 -8.82 -23.41
N TYR A 6 23.28 -8.60 -22.55
CA TYR A 6 23.32 -7.72 -21.40
C TYR A 6 22.02 -7.47 -20.63
N SER A 7 21.94 -8.15 -19.49
CA SER A 7 21.18 -7.69 -18.33
C SER A 7 21.93 -6.51 -17.71
N THR A 8 21.50 -5.28 -18.00
CA THR A 8 21.91 -4.10 -17.24
C THR A 8 21.07 -4.04 -15.97
N SER A 9 21.59 -4.64 -14.91
CA SER A 9 21.18 -4.30 -13.56
C SER A 9 21.56 -2.84 -13.34
N ALA A 10 20.56 -1.97 -13.26
CA ALA A 10 20.75 -0.59 -12.83
C ALA A 10 21.29 -0.64 -11.39
N GLU A 11 22.58 -0.38 -11.23
CA GLU A 11 23.18 -0.17 -9.92
C GLU A 11 22.51 1.05 -9.28
N LEU A 12 21.75 0.80 -8.21
CA LEU A 12 21.25 1.85 -7.32
C LEU A 12 22.46 2.61 -6.77
N PRO A 13 22.52 3.95 -6.93
CA PRO A 13 23.60 4.72 -6.33
C PRO A 13 23.60 4.49 -4.82
N LYS A 14 24.79 4.20 -4.26
CA LYS A 14 25.08 4.24 -2.82
C LYS A 14 24.97 5.68 -2.31
N GLY A 15 23.75 6.23 -2.30
CA GLY A 15 23.39 7.44 -1.58
C GLY A 15 22.98 7.05 -0.16
N ALA A 16 23.29 7.90 0.82
CA ALA A 16 22.90 7.71 2.21
C ALA A 16 21.44 7.26 2.32
N SER A 17 21.15 6.27 3.18
CA SER A 17 19.79 5.82 3.46
C SER A 17 18.90 7.05 3.72
N PRO A 18 17.74 7.16 3.05
CA PRO A 18 16.88 8.32 3.19
C PRO A 18 16.50 8.49 4.67
N VAL A 19 16.86 9.63 5.25
CA VAL A 19 16.55 9.93 6.65
C VAL A 19 15.19 10.58 6.71
N LEU A 20 14.27 9.97 7.46
CA LEU A 20 12.94 10.51 7.70
C LEU A 20 13.01 11.73 8.65
N PRO A 21 12.59 12.94 8.22
CA PRO A 21 12.51 14.08 9.13
C PRO A 21 11.57 13.81 10.32
N GLU A 22 11.95 14.26 11.51
CA GLU A 22 11.19 14.06 12.75
C GLU A 22 9.72 14.53 12.64
N GLN A 23 9.50 15.63 11.92
CA GLN A 23 8.19 16.23 11.69
C GLN A 23 7.25 15.32 10.89
N LEU A 24 7.80 14.37 10.14
CA LEU A 24 7.03 13.45 9.30
C LEU A 24 6.74 12.10 9.96
N LYS A 25 7.45 11.75 11.05
CA LYS A 25 7.26 10.48 11.77
C LYS A 25 5.81 10.21 12.21
N PRO A 26 5.01 11.21 12.64
CA PRO A 26 3.60 10.97 12.98
C PRO A 26 2.73 10.58 11.77
N PHE A 27 3.18 10.85 10.55
CA PHE A 27 2.39 10.71 9.33
C PHE A 27 2.81 9.51 8.49
N LEU A 28 4.11 9.21 8.45
CA LEU A 28 4.66 8.16 7.60
C LEU A 28 5.88 7.50 8.24
N THR A 29 6.19 6.30 7.78
CA THR A 29 7.47 5.62 8.03
C THR A 29 8.11 5.23 6.70
N LEU A 30 9.42 5.03 6.69
CA LEU A 30 10.11 4.39 5.56
C LEU A 30 10.23 2.89 5.86
N LEU A 31 10.13 2.05 4.84
CA LEU A 31 10.40 0.63 4.99
C LEU A 31 11.91 0.37 5.08
N ASP A 32 12.29 -0.59 5.92
CA ASP A 32 13.65 -1.17 5.96
C ASP A 32 13.88 -2.10 4.76
N ASP A 33 13.76 -1.53 3.57
CA ASP A 33 14.09 -2.16 2.30
C ASP A 33 15.00 -1.21 1.49
N PRO A 34 15.78 -1.72 0.52
CA PRO A 34 16.69 -0.87 -0.25
C PRO A 34 15.99 0.22 -1.08
N LEU A 35 14.66 0.14 -1.23
CA LEU A 35 13.87 1.15 -1.95
C LEU A 35 13.44 2.29 -1.02
N GLY A 36 13.49 2.10 0.31
CA GLY A 36 13.11 3.10 1.30
C GLY A 36 11.68 3.59 1.12
N LEU A 37 10.77 2.70 0.73
CA LEU A 37 9.44 3.11 0.26
C LEU A 37 8.63 3.76 1.41
N PRO A 38 8.07 4.96 1.21
CA PRO A 38 7.31 5.62 2.26
C PRO A 38 5.92 4.99 2.41
N VAL A 39 5.56 4.68 3.65
CA VAL A 39 4.26 4.13 4.06
C VAL A 39 3.49 5.16 4.84
N CYS A 40 2.29 5.49 4.36
CA CYS A 40 1.39 6.36 5.08
C CYS A 40 0.80 5.61 6.28
N LEU A 41 1.04 6.09 7.50
CA LEU A 41 0.55 5.44 8.73
C LEU A 41 -0.98 5.55 8.88
N LEU A 42 -1.59 6.55 8.25
CA LEU A 42 -3.05 6.77 8.29
C LEU A 42 -3.79 5.84 7.32
N CYS A 43 -3.22 5.58 6.14
CA CYS A 43 -3.80 4.67 5.15
C CYS A 43 -3.28 3.23 5.27
N GLN A 44 -2.16 3.04 5.97
CA GLN A 44 -1.40 1.79 6.04
C GLN A 44 -1.11 1.18 4.66
N ASN A 45 -0.79 2.05 3.69
CA ASN A 45 -0.39 1.65 2.34
C ASN A 45 0.89 2.40 1.99
N ALA A 46 1.70 1.78 1.12
CA ALA A 46 2.84 2.47 0.54
C ALA A 46 2.38 3.54 -0.46
N VAL A 47 3.18 4.58 -0.57
CA VAL A 47 2.94 5.70 -1.48
C VAL A 47 4.20 5.89 -2.31
N LEU A 48 4.04 6.07 -3.62
CA LEU A 48 5.20 6.37 -4.46
C LEU A 48 5.78 7.74 -4.10
N PRO A 49 7.12 7.92 -4.12
CA PRO A 49 7.76 9.19 -3.79
C PRO A 49 7.18 10.39 -4.56
N LYS A 50 7.00 10.25 -5.89
CA LYS A 50 6.38 11.29 -6.74
C LYS A 50 4.95 11.67 -6.31
N SER A 51 4.21 10.71 -5.75
CA SER A 51 2.82 10.90 -5.33
C SER A 51 2.67 11.28 -3.85
N LEU A 52 3.77 11.31 -3.08
CA LEU A 52 3.75 11.40 -1.63
C LEU A 52 3.10 12.69 -1.14
N MET A 53 3.60 13.84 -1.59
CA MET A 53 3.05 15.15 -1.20
C MET A 53 1.57 15.25 -1.59
N ASP A 54 1.25 14.83 -2.82
CA ASP A 54 -0.09 14.97 -3.37
C ASP A 54 -1.09 14.04 -2.67
N HIS A 55 -0.65 12.84 -2.26
CA HIS A 55 -1.39 11.94 -1.38
C HIS A 55 -1.67 12.62 -0.04
N PHE A 56 -0.68 13.11 0.69
CA PHE A 56 -0.92 13.71 2.00
C PHE A 56 -1.76 15.00 1.93
N ARG A 57 -1.59 15.80 0.87
CA ARG A 57 -2.41 17.00 0.64
C ARG A 57 -3.87 16.62 0.37
N LYS A 58 -4.13 15.75 -0.61
CA LYS A 58 -5.50 15.39 -1.02
C LYS A 58 -6.18 14.44 -0.02
N GLN A 59 -5.43 13.47 0.52
CA GLN A 59 -5.91 12.37 1.36
C GLN A 59 -5.68 12.55 2.86
N HIS A 60 -4.94 13.56 3.31
CA HIS A 60 -4.87 13.89 4.75
C HIS A 60 -4.99 15.38 5.09
N ASN A 61 -5.07 16.28 4.09
CA ASN A 61 -5.17 17.73 4.29
C ASN A 61 -4.07 18.27 5.21
N ILE A 62 -2.82 17.92 4.90
CA ILE A 62 -1.69 18.29 5.75
C ILE A 62 -1.50 19.83 5.86
N PRO A 63 -1.11 20.31 7.05
CA PRO A 63 -0.74 21.70 7.29
C PRO A 63 0.34 22.23 6.32
N THR A 64 0.35 23.53 6.05
CA THR A 64 1.25 24.13 5.05
C THR A 64 2.71 24.18 5.53
N ASP A 65 2.91 24.37 6.83
CA ASP A 65 4.20 24.38 7.53
C ASP A 65 4.94 23.05 7.44
N ILE A 66 4.23 21.92 7.32
CA ILE A 66 4.88 20.60 7.19
C ILE A 66 5.24 20.22 5.74
N ARG A 67 4.72 20.94 4.74
CA ARG A 67 4.95 20.64 3.31
C ARG A 67 6.41 20.73 2.85
N PRO A 68 7.25 21.67 3.35
CA PRO A 68 8.67 21.70 3.02
C PRO A 68 9.40 20.40 3.38
N TYR A 69 9.07 19.77 4.52
CA TYR A 69 9.67 18.51 4.93
C TYR A 69 9.31 17.37 3.98
N PHE A 70 8.06 17.31 3.50
CA PHE A 70 7.66 16.35 2.46
C PHE A 70 8.46 16.55 1.17
N ARG A 71 8.66 17.81 0.71
CA ARG A 71 9.45 18.09 -0.49
C ARG A 71 10.91 17.67 -0.32
N SER A 72 11.49 17.99 0.84
CA SER A 72 12.85 17.58 1.20
C SER A 72 12.98 16.05 1.18
N LEU A 73 12.08 15.32 1.83
CA LEU A 73 12.10 13.85 1.81
C LEU A 73 11.98 13.30 0.39
N VAL A 74 11.04 13.78 -0.42
CA VAL A 74 10.86 13.32 -1.81
C VAL A 74 12.12 13.54 -2.65
N SER A 75 12.88 14.62 -2.42
CA SER A 75 14.15 14.85 -3.14
C SER A 75 15.27 13.87 -2.79
N THR A 76 15.16 13.17 -1.66
CA THR A 76 16.13 12.15 -1.22
C THR A 76 15.75 10.73 -1.62
N LEU A 77 14.47 10.51 -1.99
CA LEU A 77 13.96 9.19 -2.36
C LEU A 77 14.22 8.88 -3.84
N PRO A 78 14.47 7.61 -4.19
CA PRO A 78 14.59 7.21 -5.58
C PRO A 78 13.28 7.48 -6.33
N SER A 79 13.40 7.82 -7.61
CA SER A 79 12.23 7.90 -8.49
C SER A 79 11.76 6.48 -8.81
N LEU A 80 10.64 6.07 -8.23
CA LEU A 80 10.04 4.75 -8.42
C LEU A 80 8.73 4.83 -9.20
N GLU A 81 8.53 3.89 -10.10
CA GLU A 81 7.27 3.58 -10.76
C GLU A 81 6.65 2.28 -10.19
N PRO A 82 5.33 2.05 -10.36
CA PRO A 82 4.68 0.84 -9.85
C PRO A 82 5.33 -0.48 -10.31
N SER A 83 5.94 -0.48 -11.51
CA SER A 83 6.64 -1.63 -12.09
C SER A 83 7.94 -1.98 -11.36
N ASP A 84 8.52 -1.02 -10.64
CA ASP A 84 9.81 -1.17 -9.97
C ASP A 84 9.65 -1.81 -8.59
N LEU A 85 8.40 -1.93 -8.11
CA LEU A 85 8.09 -2.52 -6.82
C LEU A 85 8.22 -4.04 -6.90
N PRO A 86 9.03 -4.68 -6.04
CA PRO A 86 9.22 -6.11 -6.08
C PRO A 86 7.91 -6.82 -5.75
N SER A 87 7.58 -7.85 -6.53
CA SER A 87 6.53 -8.79 -6.13
C SER A 87 7.05 -9.58 -4.94
N LYS A 88 6.37 -9.49 -3.78
CA LYS A 88 6.75 -10.28 -2.61
C LYS A 88 6.40 -11.76 -2.84
N PRO A 89 7.24 -12.71 -2.38
CA PRO A 89 6.92 -14.13 -2.45
C PRO A 89 5.61 -14.44 -1.74
N HIS A 90 4.81 -15.37 -2.30
CA HIS A 90 3.61 -15.85 -1.64
C HIS A 90 3.94 -16.48 -0.28
N GLY A 91 3.16 -16.17 0.76
CA GLY A 91 3.41 -16.69 2.10
C GLY A 91 4.46 -15.87 2.88
N SER A 92 4.88 -14.71 2.37
CA SER A 92 5.73 -13.81 3.15
C SER A 92 5.05 -13.40 4.46
N ARG A 93 5.84 -13.23 5.52
CA ARG A 93 5.37 -12.60 6.76
C ARG A 93 4.76 -11.24 6.47
N SER A 94 3.62 -10.95 7.11
CA SER A 94 2.98 -9.65 7.00
C SER A 94 3.91 -8.51 7.47
N LEU A 95 3.92 -7.42 6.71
CA LEU A 95 4.58 -6.18 7.11
C LEU A 95 3.67 -5.42 8.06
N ARG A 96 4.09 -5.21 9.32
CA ARG A 96 3.27 -4.56 10.36
C ARG A 96 2.77 -3.16 9.98
N THR A 97 3.53 -2.46 9.13
CA THR A 97 3.22 -1.09 8.68
C THR A 97 2.17 -1.03 7.57
N LEU A 98 1.92 -2.16 6.88
CA LEU A 98 0.92 -2.26 5.83
C LEU A 98 -0.34 -2.96 6.33
N ARG A 99 -1.50 -2.51 5.87
CA ARG A 99 -2.77 -3.16 6.19
C ARG A 99 -2.83 -4.55 5.56
N VAL A 100 -3.24 -5.52 6.35
CA VAL A 100 -3.69 -6.83 5.84
C VAL A 100 -5.15 -6.67 5.42
N ILE A 101 -5.47 -7.08 4.20
CA ILE A 101 -6.82 -7.06 3.66
C ILE A 101 -7.30 -8.48 3.39
N LYS A 102 -8.62 -8.66 3.42
CA LYS A 102 -9.27 -9.85 2.88
C LYS A 102 -9.28 -9.75 1.35
N ALA A 103 -8.69 -10.74 0.68
CA ALA A 103 -8.64 -10.84 -0.77
C ALA A 103 -9.04 -12.25 -1.21
N PHE A 104 -9.16 -12.43 -2.53
CA PHE A 104 -9.52 -13.69 -3.16
C PHE A 104 -8.40 -14.10 -4.13
N GLN A 105 -7.97 -15.35 -4.04
CA GLN A 105 -6.94 -15.93 -4.90
C GLN A 105 -7.54 -17.02 -5.79
N CYS A 106 -7.21 -17.02 -7.07
CA CYS A 106 -7.53 -18.13 -7.98
C CYS A 106 -6.81 -19.41 -7.55
N LYS A 107 -7.48 -20.57 -7.60
CA LYS A 107 -6.84 -21.86 -7.26
C LYS A 107 -5.88 -22.37 -8.32
N GLU A 108 -6.08 -21.96 -9.57
CA GLU A 108 -5.31 -22.46 -10.71
C GLU A 108 -4.09 -21.61 -11.04
N CYS A 109 -4.03 -20.36 -10.57
CA CYS A 109 -2.95 -19.44 -10.91
C CYS A 109 -2.70 -18.41 -9.78
N PRO A 110 -1.59 -17.66 -9.81
CA PRO A 110 -1.24 -16.69 -8.76
C PRO A 110 -2.09 -15.39 -8.78
N PHE A 111 -3.20 -15.35 -9.52
CA PHE A 111 -4.04 -14.16 -9.63
C PHE A 111 -4.77 -13.86 -8.31
N ILE A 112 -4.58 -12.64 -7.79
CA ILE A 112 -5.17 -12.17 -6.53
C ILE A 112 -5.86 -10.81 -6.74
N ARG A 113 -7.09 -10.69 -6.25
CA ARG A 113 -7.83 -9.42 -6.20
C ARG A 113 -8.63 -9.28 -4.91
N GLN A 114 -8.87 -8.04 -4.51
CA GLN A 114 -9.72 -7.73 -3.37
C GLN A 114 -11.21 -7.93 -3.68
N ASP A 115 -11.64 -7.64 -4.92
CA ASP A 115 -13.03 -7.84 -5.35
C ASP A 115 -13.22 -9.26 -5.88
N VAL A 116 -14.20 -9.99 -5.31
CA VAL A 116 -14.59 -11.33 -5.75
C VAL A 116 -15.06 -11.34 -7.20
N THR A 117 -15.68 -10.26 -7.66
CA THR A 117 -16.21 -10.13 -9.02
C THR A 117 -15.09 -10.20 -10.05
N ASP A 118 -13.94 -9.56 -9.76
CA ASP A 118 -12.79 -9.58 -10.64
C ASP A 118 -12.15 -10.97 -10.72
N VAL A 119 -12.08 -11.69 -9.59
CA VAL A 119 -11.59 -13.08 -9.58
C VAL A 119 -12.52 -14.01 -10.34
N ARG A 120 -13.85 -13.87 -10.19
CA ARG A 120 -14.82 -14.67 -10.94
C ARG A 120 -14.71 -14.44 -12.44
N LYS A 121 -14.59 -13.18 -12.87
CA LYS A 121 -14.39 -12.82 -14.29
C LYS A 121 -13.09 -13.42 -14.83
N HIS A 122 -12.01 -13.37 -14.04
CA HIS A 122 -10.74 -13.97 -14.41
C HIS A 122 -10.86 -15.49 -14.58
N ILE A 123 -11.46 -16.21 -13.63
CA ILE A 123 -11.63 -17.67 -13.71
C ILE A 123 -12.43 -18.07 -14.95
N ASN A 124 -13.58 -17.42 -15.18
CA ASN A 124 -14.42 -17.71 -16.33
C ASN A 124 -13.70 -17.44 -17.66
N LYS A 125 -12.82 -16.44 -17.71
CA LYS A 125 -12.14 -15.99 -18.95
C LYS A 125 -10.87 -16.76 -19.26
N GLU A 126 -10.02 -16.99 -18.26
CA GLU A 126 -8.68 -17.56 -18.45
C GLU A 126 -8.65 -19.07 -18.24
N HIS A 127 -9.57 -19.60 -17.42
CA HIS A 127 -9.60 -21.01 -17.04
C HIS A 127 -10.79 -21.78 -17.63
N ASN A 128 -11.73 -21.09 -18.29
CA ASN A 128 -12.98 -21.66 -18.82
C ASN A 128 -13.78 -22.51 -17.81
N ASN A 129 -13.56 -22.25 -16.52
CA ASN A 129 -14.16 -22.99 -15.41
C ASN A 129 -15.25 -22.14 -14.75
N SER A 130 -16.19 -22.80 -14.06
CA SER A 130 -17.15 -22.10 -13.21
C SER A 130 -16.41 -21.47 -12.03
N ALA A 131 -16.64 -20.19 -11.77
CA ALA A 131 -15.97 -19.53 -10.66
C ALA A 131 -16.37 -20.06 -9.27
N ALA A 132 -17.47 -20.81 -9.14
CA ALA A 132 -17.90 -21.39 -7.87
C ALA A 132 -16.86 -22.42 -7.37
N GLY A 133 -16.26 -22.17 -6.21
CA GLY A 133 -15.30 -23.07 -5.57
C GLY A 133 -13.86 -23.00 -6.12
N ASN A 134 -13.60 -22.21 -7.18
CA ASN A 134 -12.30 -22.09 -7.84
C ASN A 134 -11.46 -20.89 -7.37
N TYR A 135 -11.83 -20.30 -6.23
CA TYR A 135 -11.03 -19.30 -5.52
C TYR A 135 -11.04 -19.56 -4.02
N ASP A 136 -9.99 -19.10 -3.35
CA ASP A 136 -9.86 -19.11 -1.89
C ASP A 136 -9.89 -17.69 -1.34
N GLU A 137 -10.52 -17.51 -0.19
CA GLU A 137 -10.39 -16.29 0.59
C GLU A 137 -9.06 -16.32 1.34
N ILE A 138 -8.22 -15.31 1.12
CA ILE A 138 -6.88 -15.24 1.68
C ILE A 138 -6.63 -13.88 2.35
N PRO A 139 -5.84 -13.85 3.43
CA PRO A 139 -5.21 -12.62 3.88
C PRO A 139 -4.12 -12.20 2.89
N ALA A 140 -4.15 -10.95 2.45
CA ALA A 140 -3.20 -10.39 1.50
C ALA A 140 -2.75 -8.99 1.91
N GLN A 141 -1.58 -8.60 1.42
CA GLN A 141 -1.07 -7.23 1.47
C GLN A 141 -0.79 -6.71 0.07
N THR A 142 -0.69 -5.38 -0.05
CA THR A 142 -0.28 -4.71 -1.28
C THR A 142 0.58 -3.51 -0.96
N TRP A 143 1.48 -3.16 -1.86
CA TRP A 143 2.23 -1.92 -1.76
C TRP A 143 1.30 -0.73 -2.01
N LEU A 144 0.61 -0.76 -3.16
CA LEU A 144 -0.17 0.36 -3.67
C LEU A 144 -1.65 0.02 -3.69
N SER A 145 -2.50 0.96 -3.31
CA SER A 145 -3.95 0.81 -3.43
C SER A 145 -4.47 1.15 -4.84
N GLY A 146 -5.62 0.60 -5.22
CA GLY A 146 -6.36 0.98 -6.43
C GLY A 146 -6.12 0.05 -7.62
N ARG A 147 -6.29 0.56 -8.84
CA ARG A 147 -6.26 -0.26 -10.07
C ARG A 147 -4.91 -0.92 -10.37
N ARG A 148 -3.82 -0.35 -9.84
CA ARG A 148 -2.45 -0.87 -9.99
C ARG A 148 -2.01 -1.72 -8.80
N ALA A 149 -2.93 -2.09 -7.92
CA ALA A 149 -2.61 -2.90 -6.76
C ALA A 149 -2.15 -4.30 -7.20
N VAL A 150 -0.95 -4.65 -6.77
CA VAL A 150 -0.40 -6.00 -6.85
C VAL A 150 -0.46 -6.57 -5.44
N TYR A 151 -1.21 -7.67 -5.30
CA TYR A 151 -1.45 -8.31 -4.02
C TYR A 151 -0.58 -9.55 -3.88
N TRP A 152 -0.13 -9.81 -2.66
CA TRP A 152 0.52 -11.08 -2.31
C TRP A 152 -0.14 -11.65 -1.05
N ARG A 153 -0.16 -12.98 -0.98
CA ARG A 153 -0.65 -13.71 0.20
C ARG A 153 0.33 -13.49 1.36
N VAL A 154 -0.21 -13.25 2.55
CA VAL A 154 0.58 -13.17 3.77
C VAL A 154 0.17 -14.25 4.76
N GLU A 155 1.12 -14.75 5.54
CA GLU A 155 0.80 -15.52 6.73
C GLU A 155 0.39 -14.55 7.84
N VAL A 156 -0.82 -14.70 8.36
CA VAL A 156 -1.25 -13.96 9.55
C VAL A 156 -0.48 -14.57 10.71
N GLY A 157 0.63 -13.95 11.09
CA GLY A 157 1.27 -14.28 12.36
C GLY A 157 0.25 -14.13 13.49
N THR A 158 0.33 -14.99 14.50
CA THR A 158 -0.45 -14.83 15.73
C THR A 158 -0.35 -13.37 16.19
N PRO A 159 -1.47 -12.68 16.46
CA PRO A 159 -1.42 -11.31 16.97
C PRO A 159 -0.59 -11.31 18.25
N ASP A 160 0.48 -10.52 18.27
CA ASP A 160 1.21 -10.26 19.51
C ASP A 160 0.21 -9.62 20.50
N PRO A 161 0.08 -10.12 21.74
CA PRO A 161 -0.89 -9.60 22.70
C PRO A 161 -0.65 -8.14 23.12
N GLU A 162 0.46 -7.54 22.70
CA GLU A 162 0.78 -6.11 22.94
C GLU A 162 0.35 -5.17 21.81
N ASP A 163 -0.10 -5.69 20.65
CA ASP A 163 -0.54 -4.84 19.56
C ASP A 163 -1.98 -4.35 19.83
N PRO A 164 -2.22 -3.03 19.94
CA PRO A 164 -3.57 -2.52 20.14
C PRO A 164 -4.48 -2.99 19.00
N PRO A 165 -5.70 -3.46 19.30
CA PRO A 165 -6.63 -3.90 18.29
C PRO A 165 -6.82 -2.78 17.26
N CYS A 166 -6.60 -3.12 16.00
CA CYS A 166 -6.72 -2.20 14.86
C CYS A 166 -8.06 -1.45 14.91
N VAL A 167 -8.03 -0.19 15.34
CA VAL A 167 -9.24 0.64 15.57
C VAL A 167 -9.94 1.01 14.26
N TRP A 168 -9.34 0.73 13.11
CA TRP A 168 -9.84 1.18 11.80
C TRP A 168 -10.43 0.07 10.92
N GLY A 169 -10.57 -1.15 11.48
CA GLY A 169 -11.08 -2.32 10.76
C GLY A 169 -12.60 -2.46 10.64
N PHE A 170 -13.41 -1.48 11.08
CA PHE A 170 -14.86 -1.69 11.23
C PHE A 170 -15.81 -0.95 10.26
N TYR A 171 -15.32 -0.06 9.40
CA TYR A 171 -16.19 0.56 8.39
C TYR A 171 -15.60 0.44 6.99
N GLY A 172 -16.12 -0.55 6.27
CA GLY A 172 -16.04 -0.58 4.82
C GLY A 172 -16.64 0.68 4.23
N THR A 173 -15.80 1.64 3.88
CA THR A 173 -16.01 2.58 2.78
C THR A 173 -14.63 2.94 2.24
N GLY A 174 -14.30 2.40 1.07
CA GLY A 174 -13.12 2.85 0.34
C GLY A 174 -13.29 4.31 -0.08
N PHE A 175 -12.17 5.03 -0.21
CA PHE A 175 -12.06 6.33 -0.85
C PHE A 175 -13.08 7.41 -0.39
N GLY A 176 -12.64 8.29 0.52
CA GLY A 176 -13.17 9.67 0.55
C GLY A 176 -14.19 10.04 1.63
N SER A 177 -14.36 9.30 2.72
CA SER A 177 -15.12 9.77 3.88
C SER A 177 -14.24 10.56 4.85
N LYS A 178 -13.82 11.76 4.45
CA LYS A 178 -13.16 12.68 5.37
C LYS A 178 -14.13 13.66 5.97
N THR A 179 -14.24 13.67 7.29
CA THR A 179 -14.33 14.95 8.02
C THR A 179 -12.90 15.41 8.39
N PRO A 180 -12.45 16.58 7.90
CA PRO A 180 -11.11 17.11 8.18
C PRO A 180 -10.89 17.41 9.68
N LYS A 181 -9.72 17.07 10.24
CA LYS A 181 -9.38 17.33 11.65
C LYS A 181 -9.04 18.78 12.01
N THR A 182 -9.04 19.71 11.05
CA THR A 182 -8.96 21.15 11.36
C THR A 182 -10.33 21.74 11.72
N TRP A 183 -11.38 20.92 11.74
CA TRP A 183 -12.73 21.36 12.04
C TRP A 183 -12.95 21.49 13.55
N SER A 184 -13.49 22.63 13.97
CA SER A 184 -13.98 22.82 15.33
C SER A 184 -15.18 21.90 15.61
N LYS A 185 -15.53 21.71 16.88
CA LYS A 185 -16.67 20.86 17.28
C LYS A 185 -17.98 21.24 16.58
N GLU A 186 -18.26 22.53 16.37
CA GLU A 186 -19.47 23.01 15.66
C GLU A 186 -19.50 22.59 14.17
N GLN A 187 -18.33 22.52 13.53
CA GLN A 187 -18.22 22.10 12.14
C GLN A 187 -18.44 20.58 11.97
N VAL A 188 -18.19 19.79 13.02
CA VAL A 188 -18.46 18.35 13.04
C VAL A 188 -19.96 18.08 13.25
N GLU A 189 -20.67 18.86 14.05
CA GLU A 189 -22.11 18.67 14.31
C GLU A 189 -23.00 19.04 13.12
N ASN A 190 -22.69 20.13 12.40
CA ASN A 190 -23.43 20.51 11.18
C ASN A 190 -23.25 19.53 9.99
N SER A 191 -22.33 18.56 10.10
CA SER A 191 -22.04 17.55 9.05
C SER A 191 -22.83 16.25 9.17
N LYS A 192 -23.72 16.16 10.17
CA LYS A 192 -24.48 14.95 10.52
C LYS A 192 -25.99 15.02 10.15
N VAL A 193 -26.42 15.98 9.33
CA VAL A 193 -27.79 16.02 8.75
C VAL A 193 -27.80 15.40 7.37
#